data_AF-A0A519V5Y3-F1
#
_entry.id   AF-A0A519V5Y3-F1
#
_cell.length_a   1.000
_cell.length_b   1.000
_cell.length_c   1.000
_cell.angle_alpha   90.00
_cell.angle_beta   90.00
_cell.angle_gamma   90.00
#
_symmetry.space_group_name_H-M   'P 1'
#
loop_
_entity.id
_entity.type
_entity.pdbx_description
1 polymer ?
#
loop_
_entity_poly.entity_id
_entity_poly.type
_entity_poly.pdbx_seq_one_letter_code
_entity_poly.pdbx_strand_id
1 'polypeptide(L)'
;MTKKLKTLISIDIICLAFFLFFVFSMPSQLFKSPTSFVVEASNGQLLSAAIAKDGQWRFPVADTIPDKFVKCITAFEDQRFFLHFGVDPVAMARAMKQNIKSKSVVSGGSTLTMQVIRLSRKQDRNIWQKLTEMWLATRLEFTHSKNEIISLYASNAPFGSNVVGLEAASWRYFGRRPENLSWGEMATLAVLPNSPSLVHPGKNSAKLIKKRNDLLDKLVVLRIIDKSTANLSKQEPIPGKPLPLPQNAPHLLNRFKEEFSKLKVATTELKSTIDYDLQLKLNDLLKRYNNRYKANDINNIAALVFEVKTGNVVSYIGNCYQPELPALETHVDMVKAPRSPGSTLKPILYASMLTDGMLLPHTLVADVPTQISGYSPQNYDLGYDGAIKADKALSRSLNIPAVKMLQQYKYERFYDKLKKLNFTTLNQPADHYGLSLVLGG
;
A
#
# COMPACT_ATOMS: atom_id res chain seq x y z
N MET A 1 -4.79 66.56 5.15
CA MET A 1 -4.92 65.46 4.15
C MET A 1 -6.17 65.70 3.30
N THR A 2 -6.01 65.95 2.00
CA THR A 2 -7.14 66.26 1.10
C THR A 2 -8.13 65.09 1.07
N LYS A 3 -9.43 65.37 0.88
CA LYS A 3 -10.48 64.33 0.82
C LYS A 3 -10.14 63.23 -0.21
N LYS A 4 -9.49 63.59 -1.31
CA LYS A 4 -8.97 62.68 -2.35
C LYS A 4 -7.88 61.72 -1.82
N LEU A 5 -6.93 62.20 -1.03
CA LEU A 5 -5.86 61.34 -0.49
C LEU A 5 -6.40 60.35 0.55
N LYS A 6 -7.41 60.75 1.35
CA LYS A 6 -8.14 59.82 2.22
C LYS A 6 -8.85 58.71 1.43
N THR A 7 -9.50 59.05 0.33
CA THR A 7 -10.19 58.08 -0.53
C THR A 7 -9.22 57.10 -1.20
N LEU A 8 -8.08 57.57 -1.70
CA LEU A 8 -7.05 56.71 -2.31
C LEU A 8 -6.49 55.71 -1.29
N ILE A 9 -6.10 56.19 -0.10
CA ILE A 9 -5.60 55.32 0.97
C ILE A 9 -6.66 54.29 1.40
N SER A 10 -7.94 54.68 1.48
CA SER A 10 -9.01 53.72 1.76
C SER A 10 -9.17 52.66 0.68
N ILE A 11 -9.05 53.02 -0.60
CA ILE A 11 -9.08 52.06 -1.72
C ILE A 11 -7.89 51.11 -1.63
N ASP A 12 -6.68 51.62 -1.38
CA ASP A 12 -5.48 50.80 -1.27
C ASP A 12 -5.57 49.81 -0.10
N ILE A 13 -6.09 50.23 1.06
CA ILE A 13 -6.33 49.35 2.20
C ILE A 13 -7.35 48.26 1.86
N ILE A 14 -8.43 48.59 1.14
CA ILE A 14 -9.43 47.62 0.71
C ILE A 14 -8.83 46.63 -0.30
N CYS A 15 -8.05 47.11 -1.27
CA CYS A 15 -7.35 46.28 -2.23
C CYS A 15 -6.33 45.36 -1.56
N LEU A 16 -5.56 45.87 -0.59
CA LEU A 16 -4.61 45.08 0.18
C LEU A 16 -5.33 44.03 1.04
N ALA A 17 -6.41 44.40 1.72
CA ALA A 17 -7.22 43.45 2.49
C ALA A 17 -7.81 42.35 1.60
N PHE A 18 -8.29 42.70 0.40
CA PHE A 18 -8.81 41.74 -0.57
C PHE A 18 -7.71 40.83 -1.13
N PHE A 19 -6.52 41.38 -1.40
CA PHE A 19 -5.36 40.61 -1.83
C PHE A 19 -4.89 39.65 -0.75
N LEU A 20 -4.76 40.09 0.51
CA LEU A 20 -4.42 39.23 1.63
C LEU A 20 -5.48 38.15 1.83
N PHE A 21 -6.76 38.49 1.75
CA PHE A 21 -7.84 37.53 1.80
C PHE A 21 -7.72 36.48 0.67
N PHE A 22 -7.41 36.89 -0.56
CA PHE A 22 -7.15 35.96 -1.67
C PHE A 22 -5.96 35.04 -1.38
N VAL A 23 -4.83 35.61 -0.95
CA VAL A 23 -3.60 34.85 -0.64
C VAL A 23 -3.85 33.79 0.43
N PHE A 24 -4.56 34.13 1.50
CA PHE A 24 -4.83 33.25 2.64
C PHE A 24 -6.14 32.44 2.55
N SER A 25 -6.88 32.54 1.45
CA SER A 25 -8.18 31.86 1.28
C SER A 25 -8.09 30.33 1.15
N MET A 26 -6.90 29.77 0.93
CA MET A 26 -6.70 28.34 0.70
C MET A 26 -6.05 27.65 1.91
N PRO A 27 -6.58 26.50 2.38
CA PRO A 27 -5.93 25.73 3.42
C PRO A 27 -4.60 25.12 2.91
N SER A 28 -3.64 24.90 3.82
CA SER A 28 -2.35 24.26 3.51
C SER A 28 -2.50 22.83 2.97
N GLN A 29 -3.51 22.10 3.45
CA GLN A 29 -3.88 20.78 2.95
C GLN A 29 -5.31 20.82 2.40
N LEU A 30 -5.44 20.59 1.10
CA LEU A 30 -6.72 20.67 0.41
C LEU A 30 -7.63 19.48 0.76
N PHE A 31 -7.09 18.26 0.78
CA PHE A 31 -7.84 17.04 1.09
C PHE A 31 -7.39 16.44 2.43
N LYS A 32 -8.32 16.31 3.37
CA LYS A 32 -8.11 15.74 4.72
C LYS A 32 -8.75 14.35 4.91
N SER A 33 -9.30 13.78 3.85
CA SER A 33 -10.00 12.49 3.94
C SER A 33 -8.97 11.36 4.12
N PRO A 34 -9.26 10.34 4.94
CA PRO A 34 -8.31 9.24 5.15
C PRO A 34 -8.08 8.46 3.86
N THR A 35 -6.87 7.98 3.66
CA THR A 35 -6.48 7.13 2.53
C THR A 35 -6.39 5.67 2.95
N SER A 36 -6.46 4.79 1.96
CA SER A 36 -6.21 3.36 2.08
C SER A 36 -4.75 3.11 2.40
N PHE A 37 -4.47 2.05 3.14
CA PHE A 37 -3.10 1.58 3.34
C PHE A 37 -2.71 0.71 2.15
N VAL A 38 -1.57 1.02 1.54
CA VAL A 38 -1.07 0.36 0.34
C VAL A 38 0.35 -0.12 0.60
N VAL A 39 0.62 -1.38 0.27
CA VAL A 39 1.97 -1.95 0.26
C VAL A 39 2.32 -2.35 -1.16
N GLU A 40 3.40 -1.77 -1.66
CA GLU A 40 3.98 -2.09 -2.96
C GLU A 40 5.29 -2.85 -2.81
N ALA A 41 5.58 -3.71 -3.78
CA ALA A 41 6.87 -4.36 -3.94
C ALA A 41 7.93 -3.34 -4.38
N SER A 42 9.19 -3.78 -4.41
CA SER A 42 10.34 -2.96 -4.84
C SER A 42 10.18 -2.36 -6.24
N ASN A 43 9.48 -3.05 -7.15
CA ASN A 43 9.14 -2.61 -8.51
C ASN A 43 7.80 -1.82 -8.61
N GLY A 44 7.20 -1.44 -7.48
CA GLY A 44 5.89 -0.79 -7.37
C GLY A 44 4.69 -1.76 -7.50
N GLN A 45 4.93 -3.06 -7.75
CA GLN A 45 3.94 -4.16 -7.72
C GLN A 45 2.96 -4.02 -6.55
N LEU A 46 1.66 -3.78 -6.74
CA LEU A 46 0.71 -3.79 -5.61
C LEU A 46 0.72 -5.18 -4.96
N LEU A 47 1.16 -5.26 -3.71
CA LEU A 47 1.17 -6.50 -2.93
C LEU A 47 -0.11 -6.67 -2.14
N SER A 48 -0.50 -5.64 -1.39
CA SER A 48 -1.64 -5.68 -0.48
C SER A 48 -2.21 -4.28 -0.27
N ALA A 49 -3.52 -4.19 -0.05
CA ALA A 49 -4.18 -2.95 0.34
C ALA A 49 -5.26 -3.16 1.40
N ALA A 50 -5.46 -2.17 2.26
CA ALA A 50 -6.54 -2.12 3.23
C ALA A 50 -7.38 -0.84 3.05
N ILE A 51 -8.69 -1.01 3.21
CA ILE A 51 -9.66 0.06 3.04
C ILE A 51 -9.42 1.21 4.01
N ALA A 52 -9.74 2.44 3.60
CA ALA A 52 -9.59 3.60 4.46
C ALA A 52 -10.59 3.54 5.63
N LYS A 53 -10.33 4.32 6.69
CA LYS A 53 -11.17 4.37 7.90
C LYS A 53 -12.63 4.80 7.62
N ASP A 54 -12.87 5.56 6.55
CA ASP A 54 -14.19 6.01 6.11
C ASP A 54 -14.91 5.01 5.19
N GLY A 55 -14.36 3.80 5.02
CA GLY A 55 -14.94 2.75 4.18
C GLY A 55 -14.74 2.96 2.67
N GLN A 56 -13.88 3.90 2.28
CA GLN A 56 -13.57 4.19 0.88
C GLN A 56 -12.26 3.51 0.47
N TRP A 57 -12.24 2.94 -0.74
CA TRP A 57 -11.01 2.63 -1.45
C TRP A 57 -10.49 3.92 -2.06
N ARG A 58 -9.53 4.54 -1.39
CA ARG A 58 -8.93 5.83 -1.78
C ARG A 58 -7.42 5.73 -1.60
N PHE A 59 -6.70 5.42 -2.66
CA PHE A 59 -5.25 5.30 -2.56
C PHE A 59 -4.62 6.69 -2.34
N PRO A 60 -3.43 6.78 -1.73
CA PRO A 60 -2.67 8.02 -1.67
C PRO A 60 -2.48 8.65 -3.06
N VAL A 61 -2.21 9.96 -3.07
CA VAL A 61 -2.05 10.70 -4.33
C VAL A 61 -0.84 10.16 -5.06
N ALA A 62 -1.04 9.67 -6.28
CA ALA A 62 0.03 9.19 -7.13
C ALA A 62 0.92 10.36 -7.59
N ASP A 63 2.24 10.13 -7.62
CA ASP A 63 3.21 11.12 -8.10
C ASP A 63 3.02 11.42 -9.60
N THR A 64 2.56 10.43 -10.36
CA THR A 64 2.37 10.54 -11.81
C THR A 64 1.03 9.96 -12.23
N ILE A 65 0.45 10.52 -13.29
CA ILE A 65 -0.81 10.07 -13.87
C ILE A 65 -0.57 9.68 -15.33
N PRO A 66 -1.14 8.56 -15.83
CA PRO A 66 -0.96 8.18 -17.22
C PRO A 66 -1.46 9.24 -18.19
N ASP A 67 -0.67 9.52 -19.24
CA ASP A 67 -1.01 10.47 -20.31
C ASP A 67 -2.38 10.17 -20.96
N LYS A 68 -2.72 8.88 -21.11
CA LYS A 68 -4.04 8.46 -21.60
C LYS A 68 -5.17 9.02 -20.73
N PHE A 69 -5.02 9.02 -19.40
CA PHE A 69 -6.04 9.57 -18.50
C PHE A 69 -6.15 11.08 -18.67
N VAL A 70 -5.02 11.80 -18.70
CA VAL A 70 -4.96 13.26 -18.92
C VAL A 70 -5.73 13.63 -20.19
N LYS A 71 -5.45 12.94 -21.30
CA LYS A 71 -6.11 13.16 -22.59
C LYS A 71 -7.60 12.83 -22.55
N CYS A 72 -7.99 11.69 -21.97
CA CYS A 72 -9.39 11.31 -21.83
C CYS A 72 -10.18 12.29 -20.97
N ILE A 73 -9.67 12.65 -19.79
CA ILE A 73 -10.40 13.48 -18.84
C ILE A 73 -10.51 14.93 -19.30
N THR A 74 -9.46 15.50 -19.89
CA THR A 74 -9.52 16.84 -20.48
C THR A 74 -10.42 16.86 -21.70
N ALA A 75 -10.34 15.87 -22.59
CA ALA A 75 -11.27 15.77 -23.71
C ALA A 75 -12.73 15.67 -23.22
N PHE A 76 -13.00 14.91 -22.16
CA PHE A 76 -14.36 14.70 -21.64
C PHE A 76 -14.91 15.91 -20.86
N GLU A 77 -14.21 16.35 -19.81
CA GLU A 77 -14.68 17.37 -18.86
C GLU A 77 -14.27 18.79 -19.24
N ASP A 78 -13.04 19.00 -19.72
CA ASP A 78 -12.43 20.34 -19.84
C ASP A 78 -11.40 20.42 -20.98
N GLN A 79 -11.87 20.60 -22.21
CA GLN A 79 -11.02 20.54 -23.41
C GLN A 79 -9.95 21.63 -23.46
N ARG A 80 -10.20 22.77 -22.80
CA ARG A 80 -9.29 23.91 -22.78
C ARG A 80 -8.54 24.01 -21.46
N PHE A 81 -8.46 22.91 -20.71
CA PHE A 81 -7.86 22.87 -19.37
C PHE A 81 -6.50 23.57 -19.28
N PHE A 82 -5.63 23.35 -20.26
CA PHE A 82 -4.29 23.95 -20.30
C PHE A 82 -4.25 25.41 -20.78
N LEU A 83 -5.36 25.96 -21.27
CA LEU A 83 -5.46 27.29 -21.88
C LEU A 83 -6.16 28.32 -20.99
N HIS A 84 -6.82 27.90 -19.91
CA HIS A 84 -7.50 28.79 -18.97
C HIS A 84 -6.86 28.71 -17.58
N PHE A 85 -7.28 29.61 -16.70
CA PHE A 85 -6.72 29.73 -15.35
C PHE A 85 -7.85 29.69 -14.32
N GLY A 86 -8.10 28.50 -13.77
CA GLY A 86 -9.15 28.24 -12.77
C GLY A 86 -10.55 28.16 -13.38
N VAL A 87 -10.98 29.19 -14.09
CA VAL A 87 -12.29 29.28 -14.75
C VAL A 87 -12.09 29.47 -16.25
N ASP A 88 -12.99 28.87 -17.05
CA ASP A 88 -13.05 29.06 -18.49
C ASP A 88 -14.20 30.02 -18.87
N PRO A 89 -13.92 31.31 -19.18
CA PRO A 89 -14.96 32.27 -19.56
C PRO A 89 -15.67 31.92 -20.87
N VAL A 90 -14.95 31.34 -21.83
CA VAL A 90 -15.51 31.01 -23.15
C VAL A 90 -16.44 29.81 -23.05
N ALA A 91 -16.04 28.77 -22.31
CA ALA A 91 -16.89 27.62 -22.03
C ALA A 91 -18.11 28.03 -21.21
N MET A 92 -17.95 28.94 -20.25
CA MET A 92 -19.06 29.47 -19.44
C MET A 92 -20.05 30.27 -20.28
N ALA A 93 -19.60 31.19 -21.12
CA ALA A 93 -20.45 31.97 -22.02
C ALA A 93 -21.19 31.06 -23.03
N ARG A 94 -20.49 30.07 -23.60
CA ARG A 94 -21.10 29.05 -24.47
C ARG A 94 -22.19 28.26 -23.72
N ALA A 95 -21.90 27.79 -22.52
CA ALA A 95 -22.84 27.02 -21.71
C ALA A 95 -24.07 27.86 -21.33
N MET A 96 -23.90 29.13 -20.96
CA MET A 96 -25.00 30.06 -20.69
C MET A 96 -25.89 30.25 -21.93
N LYS A 97 -25.31 30.52 -23.10
CA LYS A 97 -26.06 30.68 -24.36
C LYS A 97 -26.87 29.42 -24.71
N GLN A 98 -26.28 28.25 -24.52
CA GLN A 98 -26.95 26.97 -24.78
C GLN A 98 -28.11 26.75 -23.81
N ASN A 99 -27.90 26.96 -22.49
CA ASN A 99 -28.91 26.74 -21.46
C ASN A 99 -30.11 27.70 -21.60
N ILE A 100 -29.86 28.96 -22.00
CA ILE A 100 -30.92 29.93 -22.31
C ILE A 100 -31.75 29.45 -23.51
N LYS A 101 -31.08 28.99 -24.58
CA LYS A 101 -31.76 28.49 -25.79
C LYS A 101 -32.57 27.21 -25.52
N SER A 102 -32.10 26.31 -24.67
CA SER A 102 -32.76 25.03 -24.36
C SER A 102 -33.74 25.08 -23.19
N LYS A 103 -33.89 26.23 -22.52
CA LYS A 103 -34.69 26.41 -21.29
C LYS A 103 -34.41 25.36 -20.19
N SER A 104 -33.24 24.74 -20.24
CA SER A 104 -32.83 23.62 -19.38
C SER A 104 -31.30 23.56 -19.32
N VAL A 105 -30.76 22.97 -18.26
CA VAL A 105 -29.30 22.83 -18.10
C VAL A 105 -28.81 21.69 -18.99
N VAL A 106 -28.32 22.03 -20.19
CA VAL A 106 -27.84 21.06 -21.19
C VAL A 106 -26.31 20.98 -21.21
N SER A 107 -25.62 22.09 -20.94
CA SER A 107 -24.15 22.13 -20.85
C SER A 107 -23.69 22.70 -19.51
N GLY A 108 -22.77 21.98 -18.87
CA GLY A 108 -21.97 22.52 -17.76
C GLY A 108 -20.87 23.46 -18.26
N GLY A 109 -20.45 24.38 -17.38
CA GLY A 109 -19.32 25.29 -17.61
C GLY A 109 -18.29 25.23 -16.48
N SER A 110 -18.26 24.13 -15.73
CA SER A 110 -17.30 23.93 -14.64
C SER A 110 -16.01 23.32 -15.20
N THR A 111 -14.86 23.87 -14.81
CA THR A 111 -13.52 23.38 -15.18
C THR A 111 -13.07 22.26 -14.25
N LEU A 112 -12.04 21.50 -14.63
CA LEU A 112 -11.47 20.48 -13.75
C LEU A 112 -10.98 21.07 -12.41
N THR A 113 -10.36 22.24 -12.45
CA THR A 113 -9.89 22.96 -11.25
C THR A 113 -11.04 23.29 -10.30
N MET A 114 -12.19 23.75 -10.82
CA MET A 114 -13.40 23.94 -10.01
C MET A 114 -13.89 22.62 -9.42
N GLN A 115 -13.81 21.52 -10.18
CA GLN A 115 -14.20 20.20 -9.66
C GLN A 115 -13.28 19.74 -8.52
N VAL A 116 -11.98 20.00 -8.58
CA VAL A 116 -11.04 19.68 -7.48
C VAL A 116 -11.44 20.40 -6.20
N ILE A 117 -11.70 21.71 -6.27
CA ILE A 117 -12.17 22.49 -5.12
C ILE A 117 -13.51 21.96 -4.60
N ARG A 118 -14.43 21.63 -5.50
CA ARG A 118 -15.73 21.06 -5.12
C ARG A 118 -15.57 19.76 -4.35
N LEU A 119 -14.69 18.86 -4.82
CA LEU A 119 -14.40 17.58 -4.18
C LEU A 119 -13.77 17.76 -2.79
N SER A 120 -12.93 18.78 -2.61
CA SER A 120 -12.27 19.03 -1.32
C SER A 120 -13.24 19.59 -0.27
N ARG A 121 -14.20 20.43 -0.68
CA ARG A 121 -15.07 21.16 0.24
C ARG A 121 -16.29 20.37 0.73
N LYS A 122 -16.80 19.41 -0.06
CA LYS A 122 -17.96 18.57 0.29
C LYS A 122 -19.19 19.36 0.80
N GLN A 123 -19.46 20.52 0.18
CA GLN A 123 -20.60 21.39 0.54
C GLN A 123 -21.78 21.18 -0.40
N ASP A 124 -22.99 21.51 0.05
CA ASP A 124 -24.21 21.43 -0.75
C ASP A 124 -24.20 22.37 -1.95
N ARG A 125 -24.83 21.92 -3.04
CA ARG A 125 -24.86 22.68 -4.29
C ARG A 125 -25.76 23.90 -4.16
N ASN A 126 -25.15 25.09 -4.15
CA ASN A 126 -25.87 26.35 -4.30
C ASN A 126 -25.03 27.36 -5.11
N ILE A 127 -25.64 28.46 -5.51
CA ILE A 127 -25.01 29.49 -6.34
C ILE A 127 -23.79 30.09 -5.62
N TRP A 128 -23.89 30.31 -4.31
CA TRP A 128 -22.79 30.83 -3.49
C TRP A 128 -21.58 29.88 -3.49
N GLN A 129 -21.80 28.58 -3.31
CA GLN A 129 -20.73 27.60 -3.38
C GLN A 129 -20.07 27.57 -4.74
N LYS A 130 -20.84 27.73 -5.82
CA LYS A 130 -20.30 27.80 -7.17
C LYS A 130 -19.40 29.04 -7.37
N LEU A 131 -19.77 30.20 -6.81
CA LEU A 131 -18.93 31.39 -6.84
C LEU A 131 -17.65 31.19 -6.00
N THR A 132 -17.77 30.55 -4.83
CA THR A 132 -16.60 30.23 -4.01
C THR A 132 -15.69 29.19 -4.70
N GLU A 133 -16.25 28.21 -5.40
CA GLU A 133 -15.49 27.26 -6.24
C GLU A 133 -14.69 27.99 -7.32
N MET A 134 -15.30 28.96 -8.01
CA MET A 134 -14.61 29.78 -9.01
C MET A 134 -13.45 30.57 -8.39
N TRP A 135 -13.69 31.24 -7.27
CA TRP A 135 -12.67 32.01 -6.54
C TRP A 135 -11.48 31.14 -6.11
N LEU A 136 -11.76 30.03 -5.44
CA LEU A 136 -10.74 29.11 -4.93
C LEU A 136 -10.04 28.33 -6.06
N ALA A 137 -10.73 28.06 -7.18
CA ALA A 137 -10.11 27.42 -8.34
C ALA A 137 -9.05 28.32 -8.97
N THR A 138 -9.36 29.60 -9.16
CA THR A 138 -8.37 30.61 -9.58
C THR A 138 -7.21 30.66 -8.60
N ARG A 139 -7.48 30.64 -7.29
CA ARG A 139 -6.42 30.63 -6.27
C ARG A 139 -5.55 29.36 -6.32
N LEU A 140 -6.13 28.20 -6.64
CA LEU A 140 -5.42 26.91 -6.71
C LEU A 140 -4.37 26.92 -7.81
N GLU A 141 -4.69 27.53 -8.94
CA GLU A 141 -3.83 27.59 -10.13
C GLU A 141 -2.62 28.52 -9.94
N PHE A 142 -2.65 29.39 -8.92
CA PHE A 142 -1.47 30.18 -8.53
C PHE A 142 -0.47 29.38 -7.69
N THR A 143 -0.88 28.28 -7.06
CA THR A 143 0.00 27.46 -6.21
C THR A 143 0.30 26.08 -6.77
N HIS A 144 -0.52 25.57 -7.68
CA HIS A 144 -0.36 24.24 -8.25
C HIS A 144 -0.30 24.33 -9.77
N SER A 145 0.62 23.56 -10.35
CA SER A 145 0.68 23.32 -11.78
C SER A 145 -0.55 22.54 -12.28
N LYS A 146 -0.81 22.64 -13.58
CA LYS A 146 -1.88 21.88 -14.25
C LYS A 146 -1.80 20.38 -14.00
N ASN A 147 -0.59 19.83 -13.97
CA ASN A 147 -0.37 18.40 -13.73
C ASN A 147 -0.73 18.03 -12.28
N GLU A 148 -0.32 18.82 -11.29
CA GLU A 148 -0.69 18.60 -9.89
C GLU A 148 -2.20 18.69 -9.68
N ILE A 149 -2.88 19.64 -10.34
CA ILE A 149 -4.34 19.76 -10.29
C ILE A 149 -5.01 18.50 -10.88
N ILE A 150 -4.50 17.96 -11.99
CA ILE A 150 -5.01 16.70 -12.53
C ILE A 150 -4.72 15.54 -11.57
N SER A 151 -3.54 15.45 -10.96
CA SER A 151 -3.24 14.40 -9.97
C SER A 151 -4.17 14.47 -8.75
N LEU A 152 -4.46 15.68 -8.26
CA LEU A 152 -5.45 15.92 -7.20
C LEU A 152 -6.85 15.47 -7.62
N TYR A 153 -7.27 15.81 -8.84
CA TYR A 153 -8.55 15.36 -9.38
C TYR A 153 -8.60 13.83 -9.50
N ALA A 154 -7.60 13.25 -10.17
CA ALA A 154 -7.48 11.83 -10.44
C ALA A 154 -7.51 11.01 -9.16
N SER A 155 -6.93 11.50 -8.07
CA SER A 155 -6.86 10.79 -6.78
C SER A 155 -8.13 10.93 -5.91
N ASN A 156 -8.95 11.95 -6.16
CA ASN A 156 -10.09 12.28 -5.29
C ASN A 156 -11.45 12.20 -5.99
N ALA A 157 -11.49 12.00 -7.31
CA ALA A 157 -12.73 11.84 -8.06
C ALA A 157 -13.42 10.51 -7.71
N PRO A 158 -14.76 10.48 -7.58
CA PRO A 158 -15.51 9.26 -7.31
C PRO A 158 -15.69 8.43 -8.59
N PHE A 159 -15.33 7.15 -8.56
CA PHE A 159 -15.52 6.23 -9.71
C PHE A 159 -16.66 5.21 -9.48
N GLY A 160 -17.49 5.43 -8.46
CA GLY A 160 -18.68 4.64 -8.15
C GLY A 160 -18.50 3.72 -6.95
N SER A 161 -19.62 3.27 -6.37
CA SER A 161 -19.64 2.53 -5.10
C SER A 161 -18.80 3.23 -4.03
N ASN A 162 -17.87 2.52 -3.39
CA ASN A 162 -16.93 3.06 -2.43
C ASN A 162 -15.52 3.28 -3.02
N VAL A 163 -15.41 3.53 -4.33
CA VAL A 163 -14.13 3.67 -5.03
C VAL A 163 -13.89 5.14 -5.38
N VAL A 164 -12.78 5.68 -4.86
CA VAL A 164 -12.33 7.06 -5.05
C VAL A 164 -10.90 7.05 -5.56
N GLY A 165 -10.68 7.76 -6.66
CA GLY A 165 -9.38 7.87 -7.29
C GLY A 165 -9.14 6.84 -8.41
N LEU A 166 -8.32 7.24 -9.39
CA LEU A 166 -7.99 6.49 -10.58
C LEU A 166 -7.26 5.18 -10.26
N GLU A 167 -6.27 5.24 -9.36
CA GLU A 167 -5.50 4.07 -8.92
C GLU A 167 -6.41 2.99 -8.33
N ALA A 168 -7.22 3.37 -7.34
CA ALA A 168 -8.18 2.46 -6.72
C ALA A 168 -9.20 1.93 -7.76
N ALA A 169 -9.66 2.77 -8.68
CA ALA A 169 -10.58 2.38 -9.74
C ALA A 169 -9.97 1.38 -10.74
N SER A 170 -8.73 1.61 -11.16
CA SER A 170 -8.02 0.72 -12.08
C SER A 170 -7.87 -0.68 -11.50
N TRP A 171 -7.43 -0.78 -10.24
CA TRP A 171 -7.33 -2.06 -9.56
C TRP A 171 -8.70 -2.71 -9.30
N ARG A 172 -9.68 -1.94 -8.84
CA ARG A 172 -11.02 -2.49 -8.52
C ARG A 172 -11.81 -2.91 -9.74
N TYR A 173 -11.62 -2.27 -10.89
CA TYR A 173 -12.43 -2.56 -12.07
C TYR A 173 -11.71 -3.39 -13.13
N PHE A 174 -10.38 -3.29 -13.19
CA PHE A 174 -9.57 -3.97 -14.22
C PHE A 174 -8.42 -4.80 -13.65
N GLY A 175 -8.18 -4.78 -12.32
CA GLY A 175 -7.20 -5.66 -11.67
C GLY A 175 -5.74 -5.35 -12.01
N ARG A 176 -5.46 -4.14 -12.49
CA ARG A 176 -4.12 -3.71 -12.92
C ARG A 176 -3.91 -2.23 -12.67
N ARG A 177 -2.66 -1.77 -12.76
CA ARG A 177 -2.31 -0.35 -12.59
C ARG A 177 -2.83 0.53 -13.74
N PRO A 178 -3.09 1.84 -13.50
CA PRO A 178 -3.57 2.78 -14.51
C PRO A 178 -2.69 2.87 -15.76
N GLU A 179 -1.38 2.72 -15.64
CA GLU A 179 -0.43 2.81 -16.77
C GLU A 179 -0.67 1.70 -17.80
N ASN A 180 -1.16 0.55 -17.33
CA ASN A 180 -1.38 -0.64 -18.13
C ASN A 180 -2.79 -0.71 -18.74
N LEU A 181 -3.63 0.30 -18.51
CA LEU A 181 -4.97 0.35 -19.07
C LEU A 181 -4.94 0.68 -20.57
N SER A 182 -5.84 0.03 -21.31
CA SER A 182 -6.10 0.35 -22.72
C SER A 182 -6.78 1.73 -22.87
N TRP A 183 -6.94 2.19 -24.11
CA TRP A 183 -7.76 3.39 -24.39
C TRP A 183 -9.23 3.19 -24.05
N GLY A 184 -9.79 2.00 -24.28
CA GLY A 184 -11.20 1.69 -23.96
C GLY A 184 -11.45 1.67 -22.45
N GLU A 185 -10.59 1.01 -21.68
CA GLU A 185 -10.62 0.99 -20.21
C GLU A 185 -10.44 2.41 -19.65
N MET A 186 -9.45 3.16 -20.15
CA MET A 186 -9.17 4.52 -19.68
C MET A 186 -10.31 5.49 -20.01
N ALA A 187 -10.86 5.45 -21.22
CA ALA A 187 -12.03 6.25 -21.59
C ALA A 187 -13.24 5.88 -20.73
N THR A 188 -13.38 4.60 -20.36
CA THR A 188 -14.44 4.17 -19.43
C THR A 188 -14.25 4.81 -18.06
N LEU A 189 -13.04 4.80 -17.49
CA LEU A 189 -12.80 5.45 -16.20
C LEU A 189 -13.00 6.96 -16.27
N ALA A 190 -12.57 7.63 -17.33
CA ALA A 190 -12.69 9.08 -17.47
C ALA A 190 -14.14 9.59 -17.50
N VAL A 191 -15.12 8.77 -17.91
CA VAL A 191 -16.55 9.17 -17.93
C VAL A 191 -17.27 8.92 -16.60
N LEU A 192 -16.70 8.14 -15.68
CA LEU A 192 -17.33 7.76 -14.41
C LEU A 192 -17.44 8.89 -13.38
N PRO A 193 -16.45 9.79 -13.19
CA PRO A 193 -16.55 10.89 -12.22
C PRO A 193 -17.82 11.72 -12.33
N ASN A 194 -18.30 11.94 -13.56
CA ASN A 194 -19.52 12.68 -13.85
C ASN A 194 -20.79 11.89 -13.50
N SER A 195 -20.74 10.57 -13.58
CA SER A 195 -21.89 9.69 -13.40
C SER A 195 -21.48 8.38 -12.72
N PRO A 196 -21.09 8.40 -11.43
CA PRO A 196 -20.46 7.26 -10.78
C PRO A 196 -21.37 6.01 -10.70
N SER A 197 -22.69 6.21 -10.69
CA SER A 197 -23.68 5.13 -10.64
C SER A 197 -23.75 4.29 -11.94
N LEU A 198 -23.12 4.74 -13.03
CA LEU A 198 -23.10 4.00 -14.29
C LEU A 198 -22.20 2.77 -14.26
N VAL A 199 -21.29 2.67 -13.30
CA VAL A 199 -20.35 1.53 -13.20
C VAL A 199 -21.04 0.22 -12.82
N HIS A 200 -22.26 0.28 -12.26
CA HIS A 200 -22.99 -0.92 -11.84
C HIS A 200 -23.46 -1.73 -13.06
N PRO A 201 -23.04 -3.01 -13.18
CA PRO A 201 -23.45 -3.88 -14.29
C PRO A 201 -24.97 -4.04 -14.37
N GLY A 202 -25.52 -4.10 -15.59
CA GLY A 202 -26.94 -4.34 -15.85
C GLY A 202 -27.58 -3.22 -16.64
N LYS A 203 -28.68 -2.62 -16.12
CA LYS A 203 -29.49 -1.63 -16.85
C LYS A 203 -28.71 -0.38 -17.31
N ASN A 204 -27.59 -0.05 -16.65
CA ASN A 204 -26.78 1.12 -16.98
C ASN A 204 -25.65 0.85 -17.99
N SER A 205 -25.38 -0.42 -18.31
CA SER A 205 -24.27 -0.83 -19.17
C SER A 205 -24.32 -0.17 -20.56
N ALA A 206 -25.51 -0.12 -21.18
CA ALA A 206 -25.68 0.53 -22.48
C ALA A 206 -25.35 2.04 -22.45
N LYS A 207 -25.71 2.72 -21.34
CA LYS A 207 -25.40 4.16 -21.15
C LYS A 207 -23.90 4.39 -20.97
N LEU A 208 -23.22 3.52 -20.21
CA LEU A 208 -21.78 3.60 -20.00
C LEU A 208 -21.02 3.36 -21.32
N ILE A 209 -21.40 2.31 -22.07
CA ILE A 209 -20.83 2.00 -23.38
C ILE A 209 -20.99 3.19 -24.33
N LYS A 210 -22.19 3.79 -24.38
CA LYS A 210 -22.42 4.98 -25.20
C LYS A 210 -21.49 6.13 -24.82
N LYS A 211 -21.42 6.49 -23.53
CA LYS A 211 -20.54 7.58 -23.06
C LYS A 211 -19.07 7.34 -23.38
N ARG A 212 -18.59 6.11 -23.16
CA ARG A 212 -17.22 5.70 -23.52
C ARG A 212 -16.98 5.84 -25.02
N ASN A 213 -17.89 5.34 -25.84
CA ASN A 213 -17.75 5.38 -27.30
C ASN A 213 -17.79 6.82 -27.83
N ASP A 214 -18.67 7.67 -27.30
CA ASP A 214 -18.74 9.10 -27.62
C ASP A 214 -17.41 9.81 -27.28
N LEU A 215 -16.79 9.46 -26.15
CA LEU A 215 -15.47 9.97 -25.78
C LEU A 215 -14.38 9.47 -26.74
N LEU A 216 -14.37 8.18 -27.09
CA LEU A 216 -13.41 7.63 -28.04
C LEU A 216 -13.53 8.31 -29.42
N ASP A 217 -14.75 8.55 -29.91
CA ASP A 217 -14.99 9.30 -31.15
C ASP A 217 -14.47 10.73 -31.05
N LYS A 218 -14.66 11.38 -29.91
CA LYS A 218 -14.13 12.71 -29.64
C LYS A 218 -12.60 12.74 -29.66
N LEU A 219 -11.93 11.71 -29.13
CA LEU A 219 -10.47 11.59 -29.18
C LEU A 219 -9.96 11.47 -30.62
N VAL A 220 -10.70 10.81 -31.52
CA VAL A 220 -10.37 10.76 -32.96
C VAL A 220 -10.49 12.13 -33.60
N VAL A 221 -11.57 12.87 -33.33
CA VAL A 221 -11.77 14.24 -33.85
C VAL A 221 -10.65 15.17 -33.38
N LEU A 222 -10.20 15.02 -32.13
CA LEU A 222 -9.07 15.77 -31.57
C LEU A 222 -7.70 15.25 -32.03
N ARG A 223 -7.65 14.24 -32.91
CA ARG A 223 -6.43 13.59 -33.43
C ARG A 223 -5.51 13.04 -32.34
N ILE A 224 -6.07 12.63 -31.21
CA ILE A 224 -5.34 12.02 -30.09
C ILE A 224 -5.07 10.54 -30.35
N ILE A 225 -6.05 9.85 -30.96
CA ILE A 225 -5.94 8.46 -31.41
C ILE A 225 -6.45 8.35 -32.86
N ASP A 226 -6.00 7.34 -33.58
CA ASP A 226 -6.52 7.04 -34.91
C ASP A 226 -7.83 6.25 -34.85
N LYS A 227 -8.52 6.18 -36.00
CA LYS A 227 -9.84 5.53 -36.11
C LYS A 227 -9.77 4.02 -35.86
N SER A 228 -8.67 3.34 -36.21
CA SER A 228 -8.53 1.90 -36.00
C SER A 228 -8.40 1.60 -34.50
N THR A 229 -7.54 2.34 -33.78
CA THR A 229 -7.42 2.25 -32.32
C THR A 229 -8.76 2.51 -31.63
N ALA A 230 -9.48 3.57 -32.03
CA ALA A 230 -10.79 3.87 -31.46
C ALA A 230 -11.80 2.74 -31.68
N ASN A 231 -11.85 2.16 -32.89
CA ASN A 231 -12.75 1.05 -33.19
C ASN A 231 -12.42 -0.20 -32.39
N LEU A 232 -11.14 -0.54 -32.23
CA LEU A 232 -10.70 -1.65 -31.37
C LEU A 232 -11.10 -1.39 -29.91
N SER A 233 -10.85 -0.19 -29.38
CA SER A 233 -11.21 0.16 -28.00
C SER A 233 -12.71 0.17 -27.72
N LYS A 234 -13.56 0.40 -28.74
CA LYS A 234 -15.02 0.26 -28.59
C LYS A 234 -15.48 -1.20 -28.46
N GLN A 235 -14.69 -2.16 -28.93
CA GLN A 235 -15.01 -3.59 -28.83
C GLN A 235 -14.67 -4.17 -27.45
N GLU A 236 -13.84 -3.47 -26.68
CA GLU A 236 -13.48 -3.89 -25.33
C GLU A 236 -14.72 -3.93 -24.41
N PRO A 237 -14.78 -4.87 -23.46
CA PRO A 237 -15.87 -4.92 -22.49
C PRO A 237 -15.80 -3.73 -21.51
N ILE A 238 -16.95 -3.36 -20.95
CA ILE A 238 -17.00 -2.47 -19.77
C ILE A 238 -16.71 -3.27 -18.49
N PRO A 239 -16.27 -2.62 -17.41
CA PRO A 239 -15.95 -3.33 -16.18
C PRO A 239 -17.18 -4.03 -15.59
N GLY A 240 -16.95 -5.23 -15.07
CA GLY A 240 -17.95 -6.06 -14.41
C GLY A 240 -18.08 -5.73 -12.93
N LYS A 241 -18.31 -6.77 -12.11
CA LYS A 241 -18.28 -6.62 -10.64
C LYS A 241 -16.86 -6.22 -10.20
N PRO A 242 -16.73 -5.37 -9.17
CA PRO A 242 -15.43 -5.00 -8.65
C PRO A 242 -14.59 -6.21 -8.19
N LEU A 243 -13.33 -6.26 -8.62
CA LEU A 243 -12.36 -7.31 -8.32
C LEU A 243 -11.71 -7.10 -6.95
N PRO A 244 -11.51 -8.16 -6.15
CA PRO A 244 -10.78 -8.03 -4.88
C PRO A 244 -9.37 -7.51 -5.15
N LEU A 245 -8.87 -6.68 -4.23
CA LEU A 245 -7.47 -6.23 -4.31
C LEU A 245 -6.54 -7.38 -3.92
N PRO A 246 -5.31 -7.42 -4.49
CA PRO A 246 -4.30 -8.39 -4.09
C PRO A 246 -4.10 -8.42 -2.56
N GLN A 247 -3.86 -9.61 -2.03
CA GLN A 247 -3.51 -9.84 -0.62
C GLN A 247 -2.28 -10.75 -0.54
N ASN A 248 -1.20 -10.34 -1.21
CA ASN A 248 0.02 -11.14 -1.35
C ASN A 248 0.96 -10.99 -0.14
N ALA A 249 0.83 -9.91 0.64
CA ALA A 249 1.59 -9.68 1.88
C ALA A 249 0.70 -9.06 2.99
N PRO A 250 -0.39 -9.73 3.40
CA PRO A 250 -1.39 -9.15 4.30
C PRO A 250 -0.84 -8.90 5.71
N HIS A 251 0.06 -9.75 6.21
CA HIS A 251 0.71 -9.55 7.51
C HIS A 251 1.66 -8.36 7.50
N LEU A 252 2.40 -8.13 6.40
CA LEU A 252 3.22 -6.93 6.24
C LEU A 252 2.35 -5.66 6.20
N LEU A 253 1.21 -5.72 5.50
CA LEU A 253 0.23 -4.63 5.50
C LEU A 253 -0.33 -4.35 6.90
N ASN A 254 -0.67 -5.38 7.66
CA ASN A 254 -1.16 -5.22 9.05
C ASN A 254 -0.09 -4.61 9.95
N ARG A 255 1.16 -5.10 9.84
CA ARG A 255 2.30 -4.51 10.54
C ARG A 255 2.48 -3.04 10.18
N PHE A 256 2.43 -2.69 8.90
CA PHE A 256 2.55 -1.32 8.45
C PHE A 256 1.46 -0.43 9.06
N LYS A 257 0.20 -0.90 9.09
CA LYS A 257 -0.91 -0.17 9.72
C LYS A 257 -0.71 0.06 11.21
N GLU A 258 -0.25 -0.95 11.94
CA GLU A 258 0.01 -0.87 13.39
C GLU A 258 1.17 0.07 13.72
N GLU A 259 2.21 0.05 12.90
CA GLU A 259 3.45 0.81 13.12
C GLU A 259 3.37 2.23 12.50
N PHE A 260 2.38 2.52 11.65
CA PHE A 260 2.23 3.78 10.91
C PHE A 260 2.38 5.03 11.78
N SER A 261 1.70 5.08 12.94
CA SER A 261 1.76 6.23 13.85
C SER A 261 3.15 6.45 14.44
N LYS A 262 3.96 5.40 14.56
CA LYS A 262 5.33 5.43 15.08
C LYS A 262 6.36 5.77 14.00
N LEU A 263 6.09 5.39 12.76
CA LEU A 263 6.99 5.58 11.61
C LEU A 263 7.16 7.05 11.21
N LYS A 264 6.29 7.96 11.68
CA LYS A 264 6.32 9.41 11.34
C LYS A 264 6.36 9.69 9.83
N VAL A 265 5.79 8.79 9.03
CA VAL A 265 5.69 8.93 7.57
C VAL A 265 4.44 9.71 7.18
N ALA A 266 4.52 10.49 6.11
CA ALA A 266 3.43 11.38 5.68
C ALA A 266 2.33 10.67 4.87
N THR A 267 2.63 9.52 4.26
CA THR A 267 1.72 8.80 3.35
C THR A 267 1.41 7.39 3.86
N THR A 268 0.18 6.93 3.65
CA THR A 268 -0.26 5.55 3.94
C THR A 268 0.13 4.55 2.85
N GLU A 269 1.17 4.86 2.09
CA GLU A 269 1.77 4.02 1.06
C GLU A 269 3.18 3.60 1.51
N LEU A 270 3.46 2.31 1.38
CA LEU A 270 4.74 1.72 1.69
C LEU A 270 5.32 1.07 0.42
N LYS A 271 6.39 1.67 -0.09
CA LYS A 271 7.27 1.01 -1.06
C LYS A 271 8.25 0.11 -0.30
N SER A 272 8.03 -1.20 -0.37
CA SER A 272 8.83 -2.20 0.35
C SER A 272 10.04 -2.68 -0.44
N THR A 273 10.90 -3.48 0.22
CA THR A 273 12.01 -4.21 -0.41
C THR A 273 11.60 -5.58 -0.96
N ILE A 274 10.31 -5.93 -0.86
CA ILE A 274 9.80 -7.23 -1.28
C ILE A 274 9.96 -7.41 -2.78
N ASP A 275 10.46 -8.57 -3.19
CA ASP A 275 10.46 -9.01 -4.58
C ASP A 275 9.09 -9.61 -4.90
N TYR A 276 8.40 -9.02 -5.88
CA TYR A 276 7.02 -9.38 -6.19
C TYR A 276 6.88 -10.84 -6.64
N ASP A 277 7.74 -11.28 -7.56
CA ASP A 277 7.66 -12.61 -8.14
C ASP A 277 8.08 -13.69 -7.13
N LEU A 278 9.10 -13.41 -6.32
CA LEU A 278 9.52 -14.28 -5.23
C LEU A 278 8.42 -14.42 -4.17
N GLN A 279 7.80 -13.31 -3.76
CA GLN A 279 6.69 -13.33 -2.80
C GLN A 279 5.54 -14.20 -3.29
N LEU A 280 5.13 -14.07 -4.57
CA LEU A 280 4.07 -14.91 -5.14
C LEU A 280 4.46 -16.39 -5.18
N LYS A 281 5.67 -16.71 -5.66
CA LYS A 281 6.16 -18.09 -5.70
C LYS A 281 6.20 -18.73 -4.32
N LEU A 282 6.64 -17.98 -3.30
CA LEU A 282 6.69 -18.47 -1.93
C LEU A 282 5.30 -18.58 -1.30
N ASN A 283 4.37 -17.68 -1.58
CA ASN A 283 2.97 -17.82 -1.16
C ASN A 283 2.37 -19.14 -1.67
N ASP A 284 2.57 -19.46 -2.95
CA ASP A 284 2.06 -20.70 -3.54
C ASP A 284 2.77 -21.94 -2.98
N LEU A 285 4.09 -21.86 -2.76
CA LEU A 285 4.86 -22.93 -2.13
C LEU A 285 4.36 -23.22 -0.71
N LEU A 286 4.28 -22.19 0.13
CA LEU A 286 3.83 -22.32 1.52
C LEU A 286 2.38 -22.80 1.59
N LYS A 287 1.50 -22.33 0.71
CA LYS A 287 0.11 -22.81 0.64
C LYS A 287 0.02 -24.31 0.39
N ARG A 288 0.86 -24.86 -0.51
CA ARG A 288 0.93 -26.31 -0.77
C ARG A 288 1.40 -27.08 0.47
N TYR A 289 2.43 -26.59 1.16
CA TYR A 289 2.91 -27.22 2.39
C TYR A 289 1.90 -27.13 3.53
N ASN A 290 1.25 -25.97 3.71
CA ASN A 290 0.20 -25.77 4.71
C ASN A 290 -0.93 -26.80 4.53
N ASN A 291 -1.39 -26.99 3.30
CA ASN A 291 -2.44 -27.96 3.00
C ASN A 291 -2.03 -29.41 3.33
N ARG A 292 -0.75 -29.75 3.14
CA ARG A 292 -0.21 -31.07 3.51
C ARG A 292 -0.13 -31.24 5.03
N TYR A 293 0.37 -30.24 5.73
CA TYR A 293 0.57 -30.30 7.18
C TYR A 293 -0.73 -30.19 7.98
N LYS A 294 -1.77 -29.61 7.38
CA LYS A 294 -3.12 -29.55 7.95
C LYS A 294 -3.69 -30.93 8.31
N ALA A 295 -3.26 -32.00 7.61
CA ALA A 295 -3.65 -33.37 7.96
C ALA A 295 -3.13 -33.84 9.33
N ASN A 296 -2.13 -33.15 9.88
CA ASN A 296 -1.56 -33.39 11.21
C ASN A 296 -1.90 -32.25 12.19
N ASP A 297 -3.00 -31.52 11.94
CA ASP A 297 -3.46 -30.36 12.74
C ASP A 297 -2.47 -29.18 12.81
N ILE A 298 -1.52 -29.12 11.87
CA ILE A 298 -0.60 -27.99 11.72
C ILE A 298 -1.24 -26.98 10.77
N ASN A 299 -1.78 -25.91 11.32
CA ASN A 299 -2.59 -24.93 10.60
C ASN A 299 -1.85 -23.64 10.20
N ASN A 300 -0.61 -23.44 10.67
CA ASN A 300 0.13 -22.20 10.44
C ASN A 300 1.55 -22.48 9.94
N ILE A 301 2.01 -21.61 9.04
CA ILE A 301 3.36 -21.65 8.47
C ILE A 301 3.78 -20.23 8.08
N ALA A 302 5.03 -19.88 8.39
CA ALA A 302 5.61 -18.59 8.04
C ALA A 302 6.95 -18.76 7.34
N ALA A 303 7.30 -17.76 6.54
CA ALA A 303 8.62 -17.61 5.93
C ALA A 303 9.00 -16.13 5.88
N LEU A 304 10.23 -15.85 6.31
CA LEU A 304 10.87 -14.56 6.15
C LEU A 304 12.16 -14.78 5.36
N VAL A 305 12.29 -14.13 4.21
CA VAL A 305 13.49 -14.22 3.37
C VAL A 305 14.13 -12.85 3.29
N PHE A 306 15.43 -12.80 3.55
CA PHE A 306 16.21 -11.57 3.51
C PHE A 306 17.51 -11.78 2.74
N GLU A 307 17.98 -10.71 2.11
CA GLU A 307 19.28 -10.67 1.48
C GLU A 307 20.37 -10.48 2.55
N VAL A 308 21.30 -11.42 2.66
CA VAL A 308 22.33 -11.42 3.73
C VAL A 308 23.22 -10.17 3.70
N LYS A 309 23.57 -9.67 2.50
CA LYS A 309 24.50 -8.54 2.35
C LYS A 309 23.88 -7.21 2.78
N THR A 310 22.61 -6.99 2.48
CA THR A 310 21.92 -5.71 2.71
C THR A 310 21.04 -5.74 3.96
N GLY A 311 20.66 -6.93 4.42
CA GLY A 311 19.65 -7.11 5.46
C GLY A 311 18.22 -6.83 4.97
N ASN A 312 18.02 -6.56 3.68
CA ASN A 312 16.71 -6.26 3.12
C ASN A 312 15.81 -7.50 3.15
N VAL A 313 14.58 -7.34 3.62
CA VAL A 313 13.58 -8.40 3.55
C VAL A 313 13.03 -8.44 2.12
N VAL A 314 13.23 -9.55 1.42
CA VAL A 314 12.79 -9.74 0.03
C VAL A 314 11.50 -10.57 -0.07
N SER A 315 11.11 -11.27 0.99
CA SER A 315 9.78 -11.88 1.12
C SER A 315 9.32 -11.91 2.58
N TYR A 316 8.06 -11.59 2.81
CA TYR A 316 7.42 -11.56 4.13
C TYR A 316 6.10 -12.34 4.10
N ILE A 317 6.10 -13.55 4.67
CA ILE A 317 4.90 -14.39 4.78
C ILE A 317 4.68 -14.71 6.25
N GLY A 318 3.78 -13.95 6.88
CA GLY A 318 3.44 -14.11 8.29
C GLY A 318 2.59 -15.34 8.57
N ASN A 319 1.76 -15.76 7.60
CA ASN A 319 0.96 -16.98 7.65
C ASN A 319 0.39 -17.28 6.26
N CYS A 320 -0.21 -18.45 6.05
CA CYS A 320 -1.09 -18.70 4.91
C CYS A 320 -2.45 -18.03 5.14
N TYR A 321 -2.61 -16.79 4.66
CA TYR A 321 -3.81 -15.98 4.88
C TYR A 321 -5.07 -16.59 4.24
N GLN A 322 -6.03 -16.98 5.08
CA GLN A 322 -7.34 -17.53 4.70
C GLN A 322 -8.41 -16.97 5.64
N PRO A 323 -8.81 -15.69 5.48
CA PRO A 323 -9.73 -15.01 6.39
C PRO A 323 -11.12 -15.63 6.44
N GLU A 324 -11.51 -16.39 5.41
CA GLU A 324 -12.75 -17.14 5.35
C GLU A 324 -12.81 -18.35 6.31
N LEU A 325 -11.69 -18.73 6.93
CA LEU A 325 -11.59 -19.83 7.90
C LEU A 325 -11.08 -19.34 9.26
N PRO A 326 -11.94 -18.75 10.11
CA PRO A 326 -11.52 -18.15 11.39
C PRO A 326 -10.82 -19.12 12.34
N ALA A 327 -11.22 -20.39 12.35
CA ALA A 327 -10.64 -21.43 13.21
C ALA A 327 -9.15 -21.71 12.96
N LEU A 328 -8.61 -21.28 11.82
CA LEU A 328 -7.20 -21.46 11.47
C LEU A 328 -6.31 -20.31 11.96
N GLU A 329 -6.89 -19.24 12.52
CA GLU A 329 -6.18 -18.08 13.07
C GLU A 329 -5.15 -17.46 12.11
N THR A 330 -5.42 -17.52 10.80
CA THR A 330 -4.45 -17.12 9.75
C THR A 330 -4.13 -15.62 9.73
N HIS A 331 -4.82 -14.82 10.54
CA HIS A 331 -4.52 -13.41 10.77
C HIS A 331 -3.29 -13.21 11.67
N VAL A 332 -2.93 -14.20 12.48
CA VAL A 332 -1.75 -14.15 13.36
C VAL A 332 -0.48 -14.15 12.52
N ASP A 333 0.37 -13.15 12.74
CA ASP A 333 1.67 -13.04 12.11
C ASP A 333 2.70 -13.90 12.86
N MET A 334 2.95 -15.10 12.34
CA MET A 334 3.89 -16.07 12.92
C MET A 334 5.35 -15.62 12.81
N VAL A 335 5.69 -14.61 11.99
CA VAL A 335 7.04 -14.02 11.99
C VAL A 335 7.30 -13.24 13.28
N LYS A 336 6.26 -12.63 13.88
CA LYS A 336 6.36 -11.87 15.13
C LYS A 336 5.98 -12.68 16.37
N ALA A 337 5.24 -13.79 16.20
CA ALA A 337 4.79 -14.61 17.31
C ALA A 337 5.97 -15.34 17.98
N PRO A 338 6.27 -15.09 19.27
CA PRO A 338 7.34 -15.80 19.97
C PRO A 338 7.05 -17.30 20.03
N ARG A 339 8.05 -18.10 19.67
CA ARG A 339 8.02 -19.57 19.79
C ARG A 339 9.37 -20.03 20.33
N SER A 340 9.39 -21.22 20.94
CA SER A 340 10.65 -21.87 21.27
C SER A 340 11.51 -21.99 20.01
N PRO A 341 12.77 -21.51 20.02
CA PRO A 341 13.66 -21.62 18.87
C PRO A 341 14.15 -23.06 18.66
N GLY A 342 13.91 -23.96 19.62
CA GLY A 342 14.42 -25.33 19.58
C GLY A 342 15.94 -25.36 19.40
N SER A 343 16.40 -26.27 18.55
CA SER A 343 17.83 -26.46 18.25
C SER A 343 18.48 -25.33 17.42
N THR A 344 17.73 -24.31 17.00
CA THR A 344 18.29 -23.22 16.17
C THR A 344 19.26 -22.29 16.93
N LEU A 345 19.36 -22.44 18.26
CA LEU A 345 20.36 -21.74 19.07
C LEU A 345 21.74 -22.43 19.10
N LYS A 346 21.83 -23.73 18.77
CA LYS A 346 23.09 -24.49 18.77
C LYS A 346 24.18 -23.88 17.87
N PRO A 347 23.88 -23.41 16.64
CA PRO A 347 24.88 -22.74 15.82
C PRO A 347 25.44 -21.46 16.48
N ILE A 348 24.61 -20.71 17.21
CA ILE A 348 25.05 -19.49 17.91
C ILE A 348 26.02 -19.84 19.04
N LEU A 349 25.73 -20.90 19.80
CA LEU A 349 26.65 -21.40 20.84
C LEU A 349 27.95 -21.88 20.22
N TYR A 350 27.87 -22.72 19.19
CA TYR A 350 29.05 -23.24 18.48
C TYR A 350 29.94 -22.12 17.96
N ALA A 351 29.36 -21.13 17.27
CA ALA A 351 30.08 -19.98 16.76
C ALA A 351 30.70 -19.14 17.89
N SER A 352 30.00 -18.99 19.02
CA SER A 352 30.52 -18.26 20.18
C SER A 352 31.73 -18.95 20.80
N MET A 353 31.68 -20.27 20.99
CA MET A 353 32.82 -21.05 21.51
C MET A 353 34.00 -21.06 20.53
N LEU A 354 33.73 -21.16 19.23
CA LEU A 354 34.75 -21.09 18.18
C LEU A 354 35.45 -19.73 18.16
N THR A 355 34.67 -18.64 18.25
CA THR A 355 35.20 -17.27 18.28
C THR A 355 36.06 -17.02 19.51
N ASP A 356 35.66 -17.58 20.66
CA ASP A 356 36.36 -17.41 21.93
C ASP A 356 37.55 -18.39 22.10
N GLY A 357 37.86 -19.18 21.06
CA GLY A 357 38.98 -20.14 21.06
C GLY A 357 38.77 -21.36 21.96
N MET A 358 37.55 -21.62 22.40
CA MET A 358 37.20 -22.73 23.28
C MET A 358 36.87 -24.03 22.53
N LEU A 359 36.65 -23.94 21.22
CA LEU A 359 36.23 -25.04 20.37
C LEU A 359 36.88 -24.91 18.99
N LEU A 360 37.33 -26.01 18.42
CA LEU A 360 37.67 -26.10 16.99
C LEU A 360 36.70 -27.06 16.30
N PRO A 361 36.53 -27.00 14.97
CA PRO A 361 35.57 -27.84 14.28
C PRO A 361 35.74 -29.34 14.52
N HIS A 362 36.99 -29.80 14.66
CA HIS A 362 37.30 -31.21 14.86
C HIS A 362 37.59 -31.58 16.32
N THR A 363 37.41 -30.67 17.27
CA THR A 363 37.48 -30.99 18.70
C THR A 363 36.45 -32.07 19.02
N LEU A 364 36.87 -33.11 19.76
CA LEU A 364 35.98 -34.16 20.18
C LEU A 364 35.10 -33.69 21.33
N VAL A 365 33.79 -33.85 21.18
CA VAL A 365 32.76 -33.59 22.18
C VAL A 365 32.07 -34.90 22.55
N ALA A 366 31.67 -35.01 23.81
CA ALA A 366 31.11 -36.24 24.34
C ALA A 366 29.59 -36.33 24.11
N ASP A 367 29.17 -37.33 23.34
CA ASP A 367 27.79 -37.77 23.16
C ASP A 367 27.58 -39.11 23.89
N VAL A 368 27.44 -39.04 25.21
CA VAL A 368 27.31 -40.20 26.10
C VAL A 368 26.16 -39.96 27.08
N PRO A 369 25.55 -41.01 27.66
CA PRO A 369 24.53 -40.86 28.70
C PRO A 369 24.99 -39.86 29.77
N THR A 370 24.18 -38.84 30.01
CA THR A 370 24.56 -37.71 30.86
C THR A 370 23.37 -37.28 31.70
N GLN A 371 23.61 -37.12 33.00
CA GLN A 371 22.66 -36.57 33.94
C GLN A 371 23.31 -35.38 34.65
N ILE A 372 22.64 -34.23 34.63
CA ILE A 372 23.13 -32.99 35.24
C ILE A 372 22.06 -32.49 36.19
N SER A 373 22.30 -32.60 37.50
CA SER A 373 21.37 -32.13 38.54
C SER A 373 19.92 -32.61 38.34
N GLY A 374 19.75 -33.90 37.98
CA GLY A 374 18.44 -34.50 37.71
C GLY A 374 17.92 -34.33 36.27
N TYR A 375 18.48 -33.41 35.48
CA TYR A 375 18.15 -33.23 34.06
C TYR A 375 18.93 -34.23 33.19
N SER A 376 18.21 -35.00 32.37
CA SER A 376 18.77 -36.02 31.47
C SER A 376 18.42 -35.70 30.02
N PRO A 377 19.22 -34.89 29.31
CA PRO A 377 18.97 -34.61 27.91
C PRO A 377 19.10 -35.88 27.07
N GLN A 378 18.19 -36.07 26.12
CA GLN A 378 18.21 -37.20 25.19
C GLN A 378 18.34 -36.69 23.76
N ASN A 379 19.09 -37.41 22.93
CA ASN A 379 19.10 -37.18 21.49
C ASN A 379 17.77 -37.62 20.89
N TYR A 380 17.40 -37.04 19.74
CA TYR A 380 16.16 -37.39 19.04
C TYR A 380 16.11 -38.90 18.69
N ASP A 381 17.23 -39.46 18.24
CA ASP A 381 17.34 -40.87 17.86
C ASP A 381 17.61 -41.82 19.05
N LEU A 382 17.62 -41.30 20.30
CA LEU A 382 17.88 -42.03 21.56
C LEU A 382 19.23 -42.79 21.65
N GLY A 383 20.06 -42.78 20.61
CA GLY A 383 21.40 -43.35 20.58
C GLY A 383 22.51 -42.40 21.03
N TYR A 384 23.71 -42.95 21.20
CA TYR A 384 24.92 -42.25 21.65
C TYR A 384 26.10 -42.55 20.71
N ASP A 385 26.80 -41.51 20.25
CA ASP A 385 27.94 -41.63 19.34
C ASP A 385 29.31 -41.68 20.05
N GLY A 386 29.34 -41.57 21.39
CA GLY A 386 30.59 -41.59 22.16
C GLY A 386 31.37 -40.28 22.01
N ALA A 387 32.54 -40.32 21.37
CA ALA A 387 33.33 -39.12 21.07
C ALA A 387 33.14 -38.71 19.61
N ILE A 388 32.52 -37.55 19.38
CA ILE A 388 32.21 -37.05 18.04
C ILE A 388 32.85 -35.69 17.81
N LYS A 389 33.24 -35.39 16.57
CA LYS A 389 33.74 -34.05 16.20
C LYS A 389 32.64 -33.00 16.36
N ALA A 390 33.00 -31.81 16.82
CA ALA A 390 32.06 -30.74 17.11
C ALA A 390 31.25 -30.28 15.88
N ASP A 391 31.89 -30.19 14.71
CA ASP A 391 31.23 -29.90 13.43
C ASP A 391 30.14 -30.93 13.10
N LYS A 392 30.43 -32.21 13.29
CA LYS A 392 29.48 -33.32 13.10
C LYS A 392 28.35 -33.25 14.13
N ALA A 393 28.66 -32.99 15.39
CA ALA A 393 27.65 -32.83 16.45
C ALA A 393 26.65 -31.71 16.11
N LEU A 394 27.14 -30.58 15.60
CA LEU A 394 26.28 -29.48 15.14
C LEU A 394 25.46 -29.88 13.91
N SER A 395 26.08 -30.50 12.89
CA SER A 395 25.40 -30.89 11.65
C SER A 395 24.27 -31.91 11.88
N ARG A 396 24.43 -32.78 12.88
CA ARG A 396 23.43 -33.76 13.32
C ARG A 396 22.48 -33.21 14.37
N SER A 397 22.67 -31.96 14.80
CA SER A 397 21.88 -31.30 15.84
C SER A 397 21.76 -32.14 17.13
N LEU A 398 22.84 -32.76 17.59
CA LEU A 398 22.82 -33.59 18.79
C LEU A 398 22.55 -32.74 20.06
N ASN A 399 21.71 -33.26 20.97
CA ASN A 399 21.29 -32.53 22.16
C ASN A 399 22.34 -32.61 23.28
N ILE A 400 22.88 -33.79 23.53
CA ILE A 400 23.82 -34.03 24.63
C ILE A 400 25.12 -33.23 24.45
N PRO A 401 25.78 -33.24 23.27
CA PRO A 401 26.96 -32.42 23.06
C PRO A 401 26.65 -30.93 23.18
N ALA A 402 25.49 -30.46 22.71
CA ALA A 402 25.09 -29.07 22.83
C ALA A 402 24.93 -28.63 24.30
N VAL A 403 24.31 -29.46 25.13
CA VAL A 403 24.14 -29.20 26.56
C VAL A 403 25.49 -29.19 27.28
N LYS A 404 26.39 -30.14 26.97
CA LYS A 404 27.74 -30.15 27.55
C LYS A 404 28.58 -28.96 27.11
N MET A 405 28.50 -28.58 25.84
CA MET A 405 29.14 -27.37 25.32
C MET A 405 28.62 -26.13 26.04
N LEU A 406 27.30 -26.03 26.27
CA LEU A 406 26.72 -24.92 27.02
C LEU A 406 27.20 -24.91 28.48
N GLN A 407 27.28 -26.07 29.11
CA GLN A 407 27.80 -26.21 30.48
C GLN A 407 29.26 -25.75 30.59
N GLN A 408 30.09 -26.10 29.62
CA GLN A 408 31.48 -25.65 29.53
C GLN A 408 31.56 -24.14 29.27
N TYR A 409 30.72 -23.62 28.37
CA TYR A 409 30.69 -22.20 28.00
C TYR A 409 30.05 -21.30 29.08
N LYS A 410 29.29 -21.89 30.01
CA LYS A 410 28.41 -21.24 31.00
C LYS A 410 27.15 -20.66 30.36
N TYR A 411 25.98 -21.03 30.88
CA TYR A 411 24.69 -20.63 30.31
C TYR A 411 24.42 -19.13 30.52
N GLU A 412 24.95 -18.54 31.59
CA GLU A 412 24.90 -17.10 31.89
C GLU A 412 25.65 -16.30 30.83
N ARG A 413 26.84 -16.76 30.46
CA ARG A 413 27.64 -16.15 29.39
C ARG A 413 26.93 -16.26 28.04
N PHE A 414 26.32 -17.40 27.75
CA PHE A 414 25.53 -17.58 26.53
C PHE A 414 24.28 -16.69 26.51
N TYR A 415 23.59 -16.58 27.64
CA TYR A 415 22.44 -15.70 27.81
C TYR A 415 22.80 -14.24 27.51
N ASP A 416 23.91 -13.74 28.06
CA ASP A 416 24.40 -12.39 27.78
C ASP A 416 24.77 -12.19 26.31
N LYS A 417 25.32 -13.22 25.66
CA LYS A 417 25.59 -13.21 24.22
C LYS A 417 24.31 -13.06 23.41
N LEU A 418 23.26 -13.83 23.74
CA LEU A 418 21.95 -13.72 23.09
C LEU A 418 21.33 -12.34 23.29
N LYS A 419 21.42 -11.77 24.50
CA LYS A 419 20.99 -10.39 24.77
C LYS A 419 21.72 -9.37 23.92
N LYS A 420 23.05 -9.49 23.77
CA LYS A 420 23.86 -8.63 22.87
C LYS A 420 23.48 -8.78 21.39
N LEU A 421 22.96 -9.95 21.00
CA LEU A 421 22.39 -10.19 19.66
C LEU A 421 20.94 -9.71 19.51
N ASN A 422 20.43 -8.92 20.46
CA ASN A 422 19.07 -8.37 20.48
C ASN A 422 17.94 -9.41 20.58
N PHE A 423 18.18 -10.55 21.25
CA PHE A 423 17.09 -11.45 21.66
C PHE A 423 16.26 -10.79 22.77
N THR A 424 15.14 -10.17 22.41
CA THR A 424 14.27 -9.42 23.32
C THR A 424 13.28 -10.28 24.10
N THR A 425 13.11 -11.56 23.73
CA THR A 425 12.12 -12.48 24.33
C THR A 425 12.63 -13.26 25.54
N LEU A 426 13.90 -13.11 25.90
CA LEU A 426 14.49 -13.68 27.11
C LEU A 426 14.11 -12.83 28.33
N ASN A 427 12.96 -13.11 28.94
CA ASN A 427 12.37 -12.23 29.96
C ASN A 427 12.66 -12.69 31.40
N GLN A 428 13.23 -13.86 31.59
CA GLN A 428 13.58 -14.42 32.89
C GLN A 428 15.09 -14.37 33.14
N PRO A 429 15.56 -14.49 34.40
CA PRO A 429 16.98 -14.64 34.70
C PRO A 429 17.61 -15.85 34.00
N ALA A 430 18.92 -15.83 33.76
CA ALA A 430 19.62 -16.92 33.08
C ALA A 430 19.39 -18.29 33.74
N ASP A 431 19.35 -18.34 35.08
CA ASP A 431 19.11 -19.56 35.87
C ASP A 431 17.74 -20.21 35.60
N HIS A 432 16.74 -19.42 35.20
CA HIS A 432 15.42 -19.95 34.85
C HIS A 432 15.50 -20.88 33.63
N TYR A 433 16.27 -20.49 32.63
CA TYR A 433 16.46 -21.28 31.41
C TYR A 433 17.52 -22.38 31.61
N GLY A 434 18.59 -22.05 32.34
CA GLY A 434 19.69 -22.97 32.63
C GLY A 434 20.26 -23.63 31.37
N LEU A 435 20.57 -24.93 31.48
CA LEU A 435 21.13 -25.70 30.37
C LEU A 435 20.11 -26.03 29.27
N SER A 436 18.81 -25.90 29.53
CA SER A 436 17.77 -26.13 28.53
C SER A 436 17.72 -25.01 27.48
N LEU A 437 18.33 -23.85 27.77
CA LEU A 437 18.38 -22.68 26.89
C LEU A 437 18.87 -23.02 25.48
N VAL A 438 19.93 -23.83 25.33
CA VAL A 438 20.48 -24.19 24.01
C VAL A 438 19.54 -25.09 23.18
N LEU A 439 18.58 -25.74 23.84
CA LEU A 439 17.56 -26.58 23.21
C LEU A 439 16.23 -25.85 23.00
N GLY A 440 16.17 -24.55 23.35
CA GLY A 440 14.99 -23.71 23.23
C GLY A 440 14.02 -23.81 24.41
N GLY A 441 14.49 -24.26 25.57
CA GLY A 441 13.73 -24.26 26.83
C GLY A 441 13.42 -22.87 27.38
#